data_AF-A0A9P1BW88-F1
#
_entry.id   AF-A0A9P1BW88-F1
#
_cell.length_a   1.000
_cell.length_b   1.000
_cell.length_c   1.000
_cell.angle_alpha   90.00
_cell.angle_beta   90.00
_cell.angle_gamma   90.00
#
_symmetry.space_group_name_H-M   'P 1'
#
loop_
_entity.id
_entity.type
_entity.pdbx_description
1 polymer ?
#
loop_
_entity_poly.entity_id
_entity_poly.type
_entity_poly.pdbx_seq_one_letter_code
_entity_poly.pdbx_strand_id
1 'polypeptide(L)'
;MIATNLRPNEVVLGGLLNCAAERLDWRRADILWKLLVIERHVPPHFLAYMAYAKAHFLAGRPRAALSIMDSLLATKCALGYKFAVDYLQCCLLVLHASPSRENRQRLSRILKIGPALMESSSASGRLYWNRLVDVAERMRSTGQNPSLRFAELIVSYLAQQSVMKDWTHLKEES
;
A
#
# COMPACT_ATOMS: atom_id res chain seq x y z
N MET A 1 -40.45 -10.21 -0.12
CA MET A 1 -40.31 -8.82 -0.59
C MET A 1 -38.90 -8.36 -0.25
N ILE A 2 -37.97 -8.49 -1.19
CA ILE A 2 -36.54 -8.22 -0.97
C ILE A 2 -36.34 -6.70 -1.08
N ALA A 3 -35.68 -6.09 -0.10
CA ALA A 3 -35.48 -4.65 -0.03
C ALA A 3 -34.81 -4.10 -1.31
N THR A 4 -35.56 -3.38 -2.14
CA THR A 4 -35.10 -2.80 -3.41
C THR A 4 -34.38 -1.45 -3.26
N ASN A 5 -34.16 -0.99 -2.03
CA ASN A 5 -33.52 0.30 -1.71
C ASN A 5 -32.25 0.16 -0.85
N LEU A 6 -31.42 -0.86 -1.09
CA LEU A 6 -30.12 -0.96 -0.43
C LEU A 6 -29.18 0.13 -0.97
N ARG A 7 -28.92 1.15 -0.16
CA ARG A 7 -27.87 2.15 -0.44
C ARG A 7 -26.51 1.55 -0.10
N PRO A 8 -25.55 1.53 -1.03
CA PRO A 8 -24.19 1.10 -0.73
C PRO A 8 -23.60 1.93 0.40
N ASN A 9 -22.87 1.27 1.31
CA ASN A 9 -22.15 1.92 2.41
C ASN A 9 -20.65 1.57 2.35
N GLU A 10 -19.88 2.12 3.28
CA GLU A 10 -18.43 1.97 3.37
C GLU A 10 -17.98 0.51 3.56
N VAL A 11 -18.81 -0.32 4.19
CA VAL A 11 -18.56 -1.76 4.37
C VAL A 11 -18.67 -2.49 3.04
N VAL A 12 -19.74 -2.25 2.27
CA VAL A 12 -19.92 -2.81 0.93
C VAL A 12 -18.80 -2.36 0.00
N LEU A 13 -18.44 -1.07 0.03
CA LEU A 13 -17.32 -0.52 -0.73
C LEU A 13 -16.01 -1.27 -0.41
N GLY A 14 -15.66 -1.38 0.87
CA GLY A 14 -14.44 -2.08 1.30
C GLY A 14 -14.40 -3.55 0.88
N GLY A 15 -15.55 -4.25 0.99
CA GLY A 15 -15.69 -5.63 0.55
C GLY A 15 -15.47 -5.80 -0.96
N LEU A 16 -16.13 -4.97 -1.78
CA LEU A 16 -16.00 -5.02 -3.24
C LEU A 16 -14.58 -4.70 -3.71
N LEU A 17 -13.93 -3.71 -3.09
CA LEU A 17 -12.54 -3.36 -3.37
C LEU A 17 -11.59 -4.50 -2.99
N ASN A 18 -11.83 -5.17 -1.86
CA ASN A 18 -11.01 -6.32 -1.46
C ASN A 18 -11.18 -7.50 -2.43
N CYS A 19 -12.39 -7.78 -2.91
CA CYS A 19 -12.61 -8.78 -3.97
C CYS A 19 -11.88 -8.42 -5.26
N ALA A 20 -11.83 -7.13 -5.64
CA ALA A 20 -11.06 -6.68 -6.79
C ALA A 20 -9.54 -6.89 -6.55
N ALA A 21 -9.06 -6.61 -5.33
CA ALA A 21 -7.67 -6.82 -4.95
C ALA A 21 -7.23 -8.28 -5.00
N GLU A 22 -8.05 -9.20 -4.49
CA GLU A 22 -7.80 -10.65 -4.53
C GLU A 22 -7.74 -11.20 -5.95
N ARG A 23 -8.41 -10.53 -6.90
CA ARG A 23 -8.38 -10.86 -8.33
C ARG A 23 -7.31 -10.11 -9.11
N LEU A 24 -6.47 -9.31 -8.44
CA LEU A 24 -5.45 -8.45 -9.07
C LEU A 24 -6.05 -7.45 -10.08
N ASP A 25 -7.34 -7.11 -9.93
CA ASP A 25 -8.11 -6.31 -10.89
C ASP A 25 -8.20 -4.86 -10.42
N TRP A 26 -7.11 -4.12 -10.62
CA TRP A 26 -7.05 -2.69 -10.29
C TRP A 26 -8.04 -1.85 -11.08
N ARG A 27 -8.39 -2.26 -12.32
CA ARG A 27 -9.34 -1.53 -13.17
C ARG A 27 -10.74 -1.57 -12.57
N ARG A 28 -11.15 -2.74 -12.09
CA ARG A 28 -12.40 -2.88 -11.34
C ARG A 28 -12.38 -2.04 -10.07
N ALA A 29 -11.25 -1.97 -9.37
CA ALA A 29 -11.12 -1.12 -8.19
C ALA A 29 -11.33 0.37 -8.53
N ASP A 30 -10.74 0.87 -9.64
CA ASP A 30 -10.93 2.24 -10.12
C ASP A 30 -12.39 2.53 -10.49
N ILE A 31 -13.07 1.59 -11.16
CA ILE A 31 -14.49 1.70 -11.51
C ILE A 31 -15.35 1.76 -10.24
N LEU A 32 -15.09 0.89 -9.28
CA LEU A 32 -15.82 0.86 -8.00
C LEU A 32 -15.63 2.16 -7.22
N TRP A 33 -14.40 2.68 -7.17
CA TRP A 33 -14.10 3.95 -6.49
C TRP A 33 -14.83 5.11 -7.16
N LYS A 34 -14.77 5.20 -8.49
CA LYS A 34 -15.49 6.24 -9.26
C LYS A 34 -17.00 6.18 -8.99
N LEU A 35 -17.60 5.01 -9.16
CA LEU A 35 -19.05 4.86 -9.01
C LEU A 35 -19.50 5.13 -7.57
N LEU A 36 -18.85 4.54 -6.58
CA LEU A 36 -19.36 4.57 -5.20
C LEU A 36 -18.90 5.81 -4.42
N VAL A 37 -17.62 6.20 -4.53
CA VAL A 37 -17.07 7.31 -3.77
C VAL A 37 -17.33 8.64 -4.46
N ILE A 38 -17.07 8.74 -5.77
CA ILE A 38 -17.16 10.01 -6.50
C ILE A 38 -18.61 10.31 -6.88
N GLU A 39 -19.29 9.38 -7.54
CA GLU A 39 -20.64 9.62 -8.10
C GLU A 39 -21.76 9.40 -7.08
N ARG A 40 -21.62 8.43 -6.17
CA ARG A 40 -22.63 8.11 -5.15
C ARG A 40 -22.30 8.64 -3.76
N HIS A 41 -21.16 9.32 -3.60
CA HIS A 41 -20.73 9.95 -2.35
C HIS A 41 -20.72 9.03 -1.13
N VAL A 42 -20.43 7.74 -1.31
CA VAL A 42 -20.19 6.81 -0.20
C VAL A 42 -18.90 7.23 0.51
N PRO A 43 -18.94 7.59 1.80
CA PRO A 43 -17.76 8.09 2.51
C PRO A 43 -16.78 6.93 2.77
N PRO A 44 -15.57 6.92 2.18
CA PRO A 44 -14.62 5.85 2.42
C PRO A 44 -13.99 6.00 3.82
N HIS A 45 -14.08 4.95 4.64
CA HIS A 45 -13.31 4.85 5.88
C HIS A 45 -11.94 4.18 5.64
N PHE A 46 -11.11 4.09 6.69
CA PHE A 46 -9.78 3.46 6.68
C PHE A 46 -9.69 2.15 5.88
N LEU A 47 -10.58 1.18 6.12
CA LEU A 47 -10.49 -0.14 5.46
C LEU A 47 -10.78 -0.07 3.95
N ALA A 48 -11.60 0.88 3.51
CA ALA A 48 -11.93 1.07 2.10
C ALA A 48 -10.73 1.65 1.34
N TYR A 49 -10.05 2.65 1.91
CA TYR A 49 -8.79 3.16 1.38
C TYR A 49 -7.71 2.07 1.31
N MET A 50 -7.55 1.29 2.38
CA MET A 50 -6.55 0.21 2.41
C MET A 50 -6.88 -0.87 1.38
N ALA A 51 -8.14 -1.26 1.21
CA ALA A 51 -8.55 -2.21 0.18
C ALA A 51 -8.33 -1.66 -1.24
N TYR A 52 -8.60 -0.37 -1.47
CA TYR A 52 -8.35 0.28 -2.75
C TYR A 52 -6.85 0.31 -3.08
N ALA A 53 -6.01 0.76 -2.13
CA ALA A 53 -4.57 0.77 -2.30
C ALA A 53 -4.01 -0.66 -2.50
N LYS A 54 -4.54 -1.64 -1.75
CA LYS A 54 -4.21 -3.06 -1.89
C LYS A 54 -4.43 -3.57 -3.32
N ALA A 55 -5.54 -3.20 -3.96
CA ALA A 55 -5.85 -3.64 -5.33
C ALA A 55 -4.79 -3.18 -6.33
N HIS A 56 -4.35 -1.93 -6.23
CA HIS A 56 -3.27 -1.40 -7.06
C HIS A 56 -1.92 -2.02 -6.71
N PHE A 57 -1.62 -2.14 -5.43
CA PHE A 57 -0.35 -2.68 -4.97
C PHE A 57 -0.14 -4.13 -5.42
N LEU A 58 -1.13 -5.00 -5.20
CA LEU A 58 -1.06 -6.40 -5.61
C LEU A 58 -0.91 -6.56 -7.12
N ALA A 59 -1.52 -5.66 -7.91
CA ALA A 59 -1.38 -5.64 -9.36
C ALA A 59 -0.09 -4.96 -9.87
N GLY A 60 0.91 -4.71 -9.00
CA GLY A 60 2.20 -4.17 -9.40
C GLY A 60 2.19 -2.67 -9.66
N ARG A 61 1.29 -1.91 -9.02
CA ARG A 61 1.17 -0.46 -9.17
C ARG A 61 1.47 0.27 -7.86
N PRO A 62 2.70 0.14 -7.29
CA PRO A 62 3.01 0.70 -5.97
C PRO A 62 2.91 2.24 -5.93
N ARG A 63 3.17 2.94 -7.04
CA ARG A 63 2.99 4.41 -7.11
C ARG A 63 1.52 4.82 -6.97
N ALA A 64 0.60 4.09 -7.60
CA ALA A 64 -0.83 4.35 -7.48
C ALA A 64 -1.32 4.05 -6.06
N ALA A 65 -0.91 2.91 -5.49
CA ALA A 65 -1.20 2.56 -4.10
C ALA A 65 -0.70 3.63 -3.12
N LEU A 66 0.54 4.12 -3.31
CA LEU A 66 1.14 5.18 -2.49
C LEU A 66 0.34 6.48 -2.57
N SER A 67 -0.14 6.88 -3.75
CA SER A 67 -0.99 8.08 -3.92
C SER A 67 -2.33 7.95 -3.19
N ILE A 68 -2.94 6.76 -3.19
CA ILE A 68 -4.18 6.48 -2.47
C ILE A 68 -3.94 6.59 -0.96
N MET A 69 -2.83 6.04 -0.47
CA MET A 69 -2.46 6.13 0.94
C MET A 69 -2.06 7.55 1.37
N ASP A 70 -1.47 8.35 0.48
CA ASP A 70 -1.25 9.79 0.71
C ASP A 70 -2.59 10.53 0.90
N SER A 71 -3.62 10.14 0.13
CA SER A 71 -4.97 10.68 0.32
C SER A 71 -5.56 10.27 1.67
N LEU A 72 -5.36 9.01 2.09
CA LEU A 72 -5.76 8.54 3.42
C LEU A 72 -5.08 9.32 4.55
N LEU A 73 -3.78 9.64 4.42
CA LEU A 73 -3.05 10.48 5.39
C LEU A 73 -3.64 11.89 5.54
N ALA A 74 -4.24 12.43 4.47
CA ALA A 74 -4.89 13.74 4.50
C ALA A 74 -6.29 13.71 5.15
N THR A 75 -6.82 12.52 5.46
CA THR A 75 -8.10 12.37 6.16
C THR A 75 -7.94 12.41 7.68
N LYS A 76 -9.06 12.50 8.39
CA LYS A 76 -9.12 12.35 9.85
C LYS A 76 -9.29 10.90 10.31
N CYS A 77 -9.14 9.92 9.42
CA CYS A 77 -9.29 8.51 9.78
C CYS A 77 -8.18 8.07 10.75
N ALA A 78 -8.55 7.28 11.75
CA ALA A 78 -7.57 6.63 12.61
C ALA A 78 -6.72 5.64 11.78
N LEU A 79 -5.41 5.84 11.80
CA LEU A 79 -4.45 4.97 11.13
C LEU A 79 -4.01 3.86 12.08
N GLY A 80 -3.71 2.69 11.54
CA GLY A 80 -3.20 1.55 12.31
C GLY A 80 -1.92 0.97 11.71
N TYR A 81 -1.34 0.00 12.41
CA TYR A 81 -0.06 -0.62 12.02
C TYR A 81 -0.03 -1.17 10.58
N LYS A 82 -1.18 -1.66 10.06
CA LYS A 82 -1.27 -2.15 8.68
C LYS A 82 -0.95 -1.06 7.65
N PHE A 83 -1.46 0.15 7.89
CA PHE A 83 -1.10 1.31 7.06
C PHE A 83 0.40 1.57 7.14
N ALA A 84 0.99 1.53 8.34
CA ALA A 84 2.41 1.82 8.50
C ALA A 84 3.29 0.86 7.69
N VAL A 85 3.03 -0.45 7.82
CA VAL A 85 3.74 -1.51 7.08
C VAL A 85 3.56 -1.35 5.58
N ASP A 86 2.32 -1.23 5.09
CA ASP A 86 2.05 -1.19 3.65
C ASP A 86 2.55 0.12 3.01
N TYR A 87 2.45 1.25 3.71
CA TYR A 87 2.97 2.54 3.24
C TYR A 87 4.50 2.55 3.16
N LEU A 88 5.19 2.00 4.17
CA LEU A 88 6.65 1.90 4.15
C LEU A 88 7.12 0.97 3.01
N GLN A 89 6.47 -0.17 2.83
CA GLN A 89 6.69 -1.08 1.71
C GLN A 89 6.53 -0.37 0.35
N CYS A 90 5.48 0.44 0.17
CA CYS A 90 5.28 1.24 -1.04
C CYS A 90 6.38 2.31 -1.21
N CYS A 91 6.76 3.00 -0.14
CA CYS A 91 7.80 4.03 -0.18
C CYS A 91 9.14 3.47 -0.66
N LEU A 92 9.55 2.30 -0.16
CA LEU A 92 10.81 1.67 -0.55
C LEU A 92 10.81 1.30 -2.04
N LEU A 93 9.74 0.65 -2.51
CA LEU A 93 9.62 0.27 -3.93
C LEU A 93 9.61 1.48 -4.86
N VAL A 94 8.84 2.51 -4.52
CA VAL A 94 8.73 3.72 -5.36
C VAL A 94 10.02 4.55 -5.32
N LEU A 95 10.68 4.63 -4.16
CA LEU A 95 11.96 5.32 -4.05
C LEU A 95 13.06 4.60 -4.84
N HIS A 96 13.07 3.26 -4.83
CA HIS A 96 14.06 2.46 -5.57
C HIS A 96 13.90 2.64 -7.07
N ALA A 97 12.66 2.60 -7.56
CA ALA A 97 12.37 2.85 -8.96
C ALA A 97 12.54 4.32 -9.39
N SER A 98 12.44 5.26 -8.44
CA SER A 98 12.40 6.70 -8.73
C SER A 98 12.93 7.52 -7.55
N PRO A 99 14.26 7.77 -7.47
CA PRO A 99 14.91 8.41 -6.33
C PRO A 99 14.71 9.94 -6.30
N SER A 100 13.46 10.40 -6.16
CA SER A 100 13.12 11.82 -6.08
C SER A 100 13.15 12.36 -4.65
N ARG A 101 13.25 13.69 -4.52
CA ARG A 101 13.15 14.37 -3.21
C ARG A 101 11.81 14.09 -2.52
N GLU A 102 10.73 14.06 -3.29
CA GLU A 102 9.38 13.76 -2.79
C GLU A 102 9.30 12.35 -2.20
N ASN A 103 9.85 11.34 -2.87
CA ASN A 103 9.85 9.97 -2.36
C ASN A 103 10.74 9.81 -1.12
N ARG A 104 11.86 10.55 -1.04
CA ARG A 104 12.67 10.63 0.18
C ARG A 104 11.88 11.25 1.34
N GLN A 105 11.09 12.30 1.07
CA GLN A 105 10.23 12.92 2.09
C GLN A 105 9.12 11.99 2.56
N ARG A 106 8.48 11.23 1.66
CA ARG A 106 7.50 10.19 2.02
C ARG A 106 8.12 9.13 2.94
N LEU A 107 9.30 8.61 2.58
CA LEU A 107 10.04 7.63 3.40
C LEU A 107 10.37 8.20 4.78
N SER A 108 10.92 9.42 4.86
CA SER A 108 11.23 10.06 6.15
C SER A 108 9.98 10.33 6.99
N ARG A 109 8.86 10.70 6.37
CA ARG A 109 7.58 10.90 7.06
C ARG A 109 7.10 9.62 7.73
N ILE A 110 7.08 8.50 7.00
CA ILE A 110 6.59 7.25 7.56
C ILE A 110 7.49 6.71 8.66
N LEU A 111 8.81 6.85 8.53
CA LEU A 111 9.75 6.45 9.58
C LEU A 111 9.58 7.31 10.85
N LYS A 112 9.08 8.54 10.72
CA LYS A 112 8.76 9.41 11.87
C LYS A 112 7.47 9.01 12.58
N ILE A 113 6.37 8.78 11.85
CA ILE A 113 5.05 8.51 12.45
C ILE A 113 4.80 7.03 12.73
N GLY A 114 5.50 6.15 12.01
CA GLY A 114 5.30 4.71 12.06
C GLY A 114 5.46 4.09 13.44
N PRO A 115 6.48 4.42 14.26
CA PRO A 115 6.64 3.86 15.59
C PRO A 115 5.39 3.96 16.47
N ALA A 116 4.71 5.10 16.47
CA ALA A 116 3.46 5.30 17.22
C ALA A 116 2.32 4.42 16.66
N LEU A 117 2.20 4.30 15.34
CA LEU A 117 1.20 3.43 14.70
C LEU A 117 1.46 1.93 14.98
N MET A 118 2.69 1.57 15.32
CA MET A 118 3.11 0.21 15.61
C MET A 118 2.88 -0.22 17.07
N GLU A 119 2.48 0.67 17.98
CA GLU A 119 2.28 0.34 19.41
C GLU A 119 1.28 -0.81 19.62
N SER A 120 0.17 -0.81 18.87
CA SER A 120 -0.89 -1.83 18.92
C SER A 120 -0.71 -2.95 17.88
N SER A 121 0.48 -3.12 17.35
CA SER A 121 0.75 -4.09 16.28
C SER A 121 0.73 -5.54 16.76
N SER A 122 0.41 -6.45 15.82
CA SER A 122 0.64 -7.87 16.02
C SER A 122 2.14 -8.19 15.99
N ALA A 123 2.53 -9.37 16.49
CA ALA A 123 3.91 -9.85 16.38
C ALA A 123 4.40 -9.91 14.92
N SER A 124 3.53 -10.36 14.00
CA SER A 124 3.83 -10.36 12.56
C SER A 124 3.98 -8.94 12.00
N GLY A 125 3.15 -7.99 12.45
CA GLY A 125 3.27 -6.58 12.08
C GLY A 125 4.62 -6.00 12.48
N ARG A 126 5.06 -6.22 13.73
CA ARG A 126 6.39 -5.80 14.21
C ARG A 126 7.52 -6.40 13.41
N LEU A 127 7.44 -7.70 13.10
CA LEU A 127 8.45 -8.39 12.30
C LEU A 127 8.60 -7.73 10.91
N TYR A 128 7.49 -7.50 10.20
CA TYR A 128 7.54 -6.86 8.89
C TYR A 128 8.04 -5.42 8.96
N TRP A 129 7.57 -4.65 9.95
CA TRP A 129 8.02 -3.28 10.16
C TRP A 129 9.53 -3.19 10.37
N ASN A 130 10.10 -3.99 11.29
CA ASN A 130 11.52 -3.97 11.58
C ASN A 130 12.34 -4.32 10.33
N ARG A 131 11.95 -5.37 9.59
CA ARG A 131 12.63 -5.73 8.34
C ARG A 131 12.58 -4.61 7.30
N LEU A 132 11.44 -3.93 7.18
CA LEU A 132 11.31 -2.80 6.26
C LEU A 132 12.16 -1.60 6.69
N VAL A 133 12.27 -1.33 8.00
CA VAL A 133 13.16 -0.30 8.54
C VAL A 133 14.62 -0.63 8.24
N ASP A 134 15.04 -1.89 8.42
CA ASP A 134 16.40 -2.34 8.09
C ASP A 134 16.71 -2.11 6.60
N VAL A 135 15.76 -2.42 5.71
CA VAL A 135 15.90 -2.12 4.28
C VAL A 135 16.00 -0.62 4.02
N ALA A 136 15.20 0.20 4.71
CA ALA A 136 15.25 1.65 4.58
C ALA A 136 16.62 2.22 4.98
N GLU A 137 17.22 1.72 6.06
CA GLU A 137 18.53 2.14 6.53
C GLU A 137 19.65 1.70 5.57
N ARG A 138 19.59 0.46 5.05
CA ARG A 138 20.51 0.01 3.98
C ARG A 138 20.42 0.89 2.73
N MET A 139 19.21 1.32 2.38
CA MET A 139 18.99 2.20 1.23
C MET A 139 19.52 3.62 1.46
N ARG A 140 19.60 4.08 2.72
CA ARG A 140 20.21 5.37 3.09
C ARG A 140 21.74 5.32 3.12
N SER A 141 22.31 4.25 3.65
CA SER A 141 23.77 4.12 3.83
C SER A 141 24.54 3.88 2.52
N THR A 142 23.88 3.31 1.51
CA THR A 142 24.51 2.93 0.23
C THR A 142 24.74 4.08 -0.75
N GLY A 143 24.41 5.33 -0.39
CA GLY A 143 24.83 6.51 -1.16
C GLY A 143 24.44 6.47 -2.64
N GLN A 144 23.16 6.69 -2.95
CA GLN A 144 22.57 6.83 -4.30
C GLN A 144 22.77 5.66 -5.30
N ASN A 145 23.59 4.65 -5.02
CA ASN A 145 23.79 3.50 -5.89
C ASN A 145 23.12 2.28 -5.25
N PRO A 146 21.93 1.83 -5.73
CA PRO A 146 21.17 0.79 -5.05
C PRO A 146 21.83 -0.56 -5.33
N SER A 147 22.78 -0.96 -4.47
CA SER A 147 23.24 -2.35 -4.40
C SER A 147 22.13 -3.31 -3.96
N LEU A 148 21.03 -2.77 -3.42
CA LEU A 148 19.80 -3.49 -3.09
C LEU A 148 19.10 -3.98 -4.35
N ARG A 149 19.03 -5.31 -4.50
CA ARG A 149 18.24 -5.95 -5.55
C ARG A 149 16.76 -5.72 -5.29
N PHE A 150 15.96 -5.65 -6.36
CA PHE A 150 14.51 -5.46 -6.25
C PHE A 150 13.85 -6.54 -5.37
N ALA A 151 14.35 -7.78 -5.44
CA ALA A 151 13.90 -8.89 -4.60
C ALA A 151 14.01 -8.60 -3.10
N GLU A 152 15.05 -7.89 -2.68
CA GLU A 152 15.26 -7.54 -1.27
C GLU A 152 14.26 -6.49 -0.75
N LEU A 153 13.54 -5.82 -1.66
CA LEU A 153 12.49 -4.88 -1.31
C LEU A 153 11.15 -5.56 -1.05
N ILE A 154 10.94 -6.81 -1.48
CA ILE A 154 9.66 -7.53 -1.33
C ILE A 154 9.62 -8.18 0.05
N VAL A 155 9.21 -7.42 1.07
CA VAL A 155 9.31 -7.84 2.48
C VAL A 155 7.95 -8.22 3.08
N SER A 156 6.93 -7.36 2.92
CA SER A 156 5.65 -7.57 3.58
C SER A 156 4.90 -8.76 3.00
N TYR A 157 4.02 -9.37 3.81
CA TYR A 157 3.12 -10.42 3.32
C TYR A 157 2.37 -10.00 2.05
N LEU A 158 1.89 -8.75 2.02
CA LEU A 158 1.17 -8.23 0.86
C LEU A 158 2.06 -8.16 -0.39
N ALA A 159 3.33 -7.75 -0.23
CA ALA A 159 4.28 -7.71 -1.34
C ALA A 159 4.54 -9.11 -1.90
N GLN A 160 4.63 -10.11 -1.04
CA GLN A 160 4.80 -11.52 -1.42
C GLN A 160 3.59 -12.12 -2.14
N GLN A 161 2.40 -11.52 -2.01
CA GLN A 161 1.19 -11.91 -2.74
C GLN A 161 0.99 -11.12 -4.04
N SER A 162 1.79 -10.09 -4.28
CA SER A 162 1.68 -9.26 -5.48
C SER A 162 2.32 -9.93 -6.69
N VAL A 163 1.97 -9.45 -7.89
CA VAL A 163 2.66 -9.82 -9.14
C VAL A 163 4.15 -9.45 -9.13
N MET A 164 4.57 -8.55 -8.23
CA MET A 164 5.95 -8.09 -8.13
C MET A 164 6.88 -9.14 -7.54
N LYS A 165 6.35 -10.17 -6.87
CA LYS A 165 7.17 -11.29 -6.35
C LYS A 165 7.93 -11.99 -7.49
N ASP A 166 7.31 -12.06 -8.67
CA ASP A 166 7.84 -12.75 -9.84
C ASP A 166 8.74 -11.84 -10.71
N TRP A 167 8.75 -10.53 -10.47
CA TRP A 167 9.63 -9.58 -11.18
C TRP A 167 11.11 -9.78 -10.84
N THR A 168 11.38 -10.55 -9.79
CA THR A 168 12.72 -10.94 -9.34
C THR A 168 13.40 -11.92 -10.29
N HIS A 169 12.64 -12.67 -11.09
CA HIS A 169 13.15 -13.69 -12.03
C HIS A 169 13.42 -13.15 -13.45
N LEU A 170 13.01 -11.92 -13.77
CA LEU A 170 13.02 -11.39 -15.15
C LEU A 170 14.26 -10.53 -15.49
N LYS A 171 15.28 -10.48 -14.62
CA LYS A 171 16.48 -9.62 -14.81
C LYS A 171 17.83 -10.36 -14.69
N GLU A 172 17.85 -11.67 -14.94
CA GLU A 172 19.12 -12.42 -15.02
C GLU A 172 19.51 -12.85 -16.45
N GLU A 173 18.72 -12.50 -17.47
CA GLU A 173 19.06 -12.74 -18.89
C GLU A 173 19.00 -11.42 -19.68
N SER A 174 20.13 -10.72 -19.73
CA SER A 174 20.50 -9.79 -20.81
C SER A 174 21.97 -9.43 -20.72
#